data_AF-A0A919Q265-F1
#
_entry.id   AF-A0A919Q265-F1
#
_cell.length_a   1.000
_cell.length_b   1.000
_cell.length_c   1.000
_cell.angle_alpha   90.00
_cell.angle_beta   90.00
_cell.angle_gamma   90.00
#
_symmetry.space_group_name_H-M   'P 1'
#
loop_
_entity.id
_entity.type
_entity.pdbx_description
1 polymer ?
#
loop_
_entity_poly.entity_id
_entity_poly.type
_entity_poly.pdbx_seq_one_letter_code
_entity_poly.pdbx_strand_id
1 'polypeptide(L)'
;MAAWAAAIILVGIGIAHSALGEAQILRPLLASRTWSIPAIPRGAIDRLLRFAWHLTTLAWWALAATLVGVPVAVTFAATCLSAAAIILAVLPGHLAWPGFLAAGLLALGSAGMLPAWLLGSVVAVAVVVALVAAGFHVAWTLGSRRGVANVVPQRSDGGERTFVPGPVPTVGVAVLLTVYAILVLLSASGEPAGWARWLLIAALVVLSLRVIGDGRWMGVTKRVRDTGFARADDRWWTPAAALLATGAAAALALG
;
A
#
# COMPACT_ATOMS: atom_id res chain seq x y z
N MET A 1 -20.20 12.72 32.05
CA MET A 1 -20.24 11.49 32.88
C MET A 1 -20.66 10.26 32.09
N ALA A 2 -21.77 10.29 31.32
CA ALA A 2 -22.21 9.13 30.53
C ALA A 2 -21.17 8.59 29.53
N ALA A 3 -20.48 9.47 28.79
CA ALA A 3 -19.44 9.06 27.84
C ALA A 3 -18.27 8.32 28.51
N TRP A 4 -17.85 8.77 29.70
CA TRP A 4 -16.82 8.09 30.50
C TRP A 4 -17.29 6.73 31.01
N ALA A 5 -18.53 6.62 31.47
CA ALA A 5 -19.11 5.34 31.87
C ALA A 5 -19.15 4.36 30.69
N ALA A 6 -19.59 4.80 29.51
CA ALA A 6 -19.60 3.99 28.30
C ALA A 6 -18.17 3.58 27.87
N ALA A 7 -17.19 4.48 27.95
CA ALA A 7 -15.80 4.18 27.65
C ALA A 7 -15.22 3.14 28.61
N ILE A 8 -15.48 3.25 29.92
CA ILE A 8 -15.06 2.25 30.92
C ILE A 8 -15.67 0.88 30.61
N ILE A 9 -16.95 0.83 30.26
CA ILE A 9 -17.63 -0.40 29.87
C ILE A 9 -16.96 -1.02 28.63
N LEU A 10 -16.69 -0.24 27.58
CA LEU A 10 -16.02 -0.73 26.38
C LEU A 10 -14.61 -1.26 26.66
N VAL A 11 -13.84 -0.58 27.52
CA VAL A 11 -12.52 -1.06 27.96
C VAL A 11 -12.66 -2.40 28.68
N GLY A 12 -13.62 -2.51 29.61
CA GLY A 12 -13.92 -3.75 30.33
C GLY A 12 -14.34 -4.89 29.40
N ILE A 13 -15.22 -4.63 28.42
CA ILE A 13 -15.62 -5.61 27.40
C ILE A 13 -14.40 -6.05 26.59
N GLY A 14 -13.49 -5.14 26.20
CA GLY A 14 -12.25 -5.47 25.50
C GLY A 14 -11.33 -6.40 26.27
N ILE A 15 -11.15 -6.15 27.57
CA ILE A 15 -10.37 -7.01 28.45
C ILE A 15 -11.04 -8.39 28.55
N ALA A 16 -12.34 -8.43 28.83
CA ALA A 16 -13.09 -9.67 28.99
C ALA A 16 -13.08 -10.52 27.70
N HIS A 17 -13.30 -9.91 26.54
CA HIS A 17 -13.28 -10.60 25.25
C HIS A 17 -11.91 -11.18 24.93
N SER A 18 -10.84 -10.42 25.17
CA SER A 18 -9.48 -10.91 24.94
C SER A 18 -9.12 -12.05 25.90
N ALA A 19 -9.39 -11.89 27.20
CA ALA A 19 -9.02 -12.85 28.23
C ALA A 19 -9.85 -14.14 28.18
N LEU A 20 -11.18 -14.00 28.16
CA LEU A 20 -12.10 -15.15 28.15
C LEU A 20 -12.05 -15.87 26.81
N GLY A 21 -11.99 -15.14 25.71
CA GLY A 21 -11.89 -15.77 24.39
C GLY A 21 -10.58 -16.52 24.18
N GLU A 22 -9.45 -15.97 24.64
CA GLU A 22 -8.18 -16.69 24.62
C GLU A 22 -8.22 -17.95 25.48
N ALA A 23 -8.71 -17.84 26.72
CA ALA A 23 -8.71 -18.95 27.68
C ALA A 23 -9.71 -20.06 27.34
N GLN A 24 -10.92 -19.70 26.90
CA GLN A 24 -12.04 -20.62 26.75
C GLN A 24 -12.28 -21.09 25.31
N ILE A 25 -11.85 -20.31 24.30
CA ILE A 25 -12.12 -20.61 22.89
C ILE A 25 -10.83 -20.91 22.16
N LEU A 26 -9.93 -19.94 22.06
CA LEU A 26 -8.74 -20.06 21.21
C LEU A 26 -7.76 -21.10 21.74
N ARG A 27 -7.36 -21.07 23.01
CA ARG A 27 -6.41 -22.07 23.54
C ARG A 27 -6.95 -23.50 23.40
N PRO A 28 -8.19 -23.83 23.82
CA PRO A 28 -8.71 -25.18 23.66
C PRO A 28 -8.83 -25.61 22.19
N LEU A 29 -9.34 -24.73 21.32
CA LEU A 29 -9.48 -25.01 19.88
C LEU A 29 -8.12 -25.30 19.24
N LEU A 30 -7.14 -24.44 19.49
CA LEU A 30 -5.81 -24.53 18.88
C LEU A 30 -4.97 -25.66 19.48
N ALA A 31 -5.26 -26.09 20.71
CA ALA A 31 -4.66 -27.28 21.33
C ALA A 31 -5.22 -28.59 20.74
N SER A 32 -6.44 -28.58 20.17
CA SER A 32 -7.04 -29.77 19.56
C SER A 32 -6.20 -30.27 18.38
N ARG A 33 -5.88 -31.55 18.35
CA ARG A 33 -5.10 -32.14 17.25
C ARG A 33 -5.88 -32.25 15.95
N THR A 34 -7.21 -32.29 16.01
CA THR A 34 -8.09 -32.55 14.85
C THR A 34 -8.54 -31.28 14.14
N TRP A 35 -8.43 -30.11 14.78
CA TRP A 35 -8.79 -28.84 14.15
C TRP A 35 -7.84 -28.48 13.01
N SER A 36 -8.40 -28.22 11.83
CA SER A 36 -7.68 -27.71 10.66
C SER A 36 -8.64 -27.12 9.64
N ILE A 37 -8.13 -26.25 8.77
CA ILE A 37 -8.82 -25.82 7.55
C ILE A 37 -7.99 -26.37 6.38
N PRO A 38 -8.52 -27.30 5.56
CA PRO A 38 -7.71 -28.03 4.56
C PRO A 38 -6.89 -27.14 3.61
N ALA A 39 -7.38 -25.94 3.29
CA ALA A 39 -6.74 -25.03 2.35
C ALA A 39 -5.70 -24.08 2.98
N ILE A 40 -5.58 -24.00 4.31
CA ILE A 40 -4.75 -23.00 4.99
C ILE A 40 -3.79 -23.69 5.95
N PRO A 41 -2.47 -23.43 5.87
CA PRO A 41 -1.51 -23.98 6.82
C PRO A 41 -1.90 -23.67 8.27
N ARG A 42 -1.86 -24.69 9.14
CA ARG A 42 -2.31 -24.57 10.54
C ARG A 42 -1.69 -23.38 11.27
N GLY A 43 -0.36 -23.23 11.20
CA GLY A 43 0.31 -22.10 11.84
C GLY A 43 -0.11 -20.72 11.30
N ALA A 44 -0.60 -20.62 10.07
CA ALA A 44 -1.11 -19.36 9.53
C ALA A 44 -2.53 -19.07 10.04
N ILE A 45 -3.43 -20.06 10.00
CA ILE A 45 -4.81 -19.88 10.49
C ILE A 45 -4.85 -19.66 12.01
N ASP A 46 -4.01 -20.35 12.79
CA ASP A 46 -3.95 -20.17 14.25
C ASP A 46 -3.57 -18.72 14.61
N ARG A 47 -2.60 -18.15 13.88
CA ARG A 47 -2.19 -16.74 13.99
C ARG A 47 -3.29 -15.78 13.53
N LEU A 48 -3.98 -16.09 12.43
CA LEU A 48 -5.09 -15.27 11.93
C LEU A 48 -6.26 -15.22 12.91
N LEU A 49 -6.64 -16.35 13.50
CA LEU A 49 -7.73 -16.42 14.48
C LEU A 49 -7.41 -15.59 15.72
N ARG A 50 -6.20 -15.74 16.28
CA ARG A 50 -5.73 -14.93 17.40
C ARG A 50 -5.69 -13.44 17.05
N PHE A 51 -5.17 -13.10 15.87
CA PHE A 51 -5.12 -11.72 15.39
C PHE A 51 -6.53 -11.10 15.29
N ALA A 52 -7.46 -11.75 14.59
CA ALA A 52 -8.82 -11.26 14.40
C ALA A 52 -9.54 -11.09 15.75
N TRP A 53 -9.28 -12.01 16.69
CA TRP A 53 -9.83 -11.93 18.04
C TRP A 53 -9.34 -10.69 18.79
N HIS A 54 -8.02 -10.51 18.90
CA HIS A 54 -7.45 -9.37 19.64
C HIS A 54 -7.64 -8.03 18.91
N LEU A 55 -7.81 -8.02 17.59
CA LEU A 55 -8.14 -6.82 16.82
C LEU A 55 -9.48 -6.21 17.27
N THR A 56 -10.45 -7.04 17.66
CA THR A 56 -11.75 -6.58 18.17
C THR A 56 -11.59 -5.82 19.49
N THR A 57 -10.73 -6.31 20.40
CA THR A 57 -10.38 -5.60 21.63
C THR A 57 -9.74 -4.24 21.35
N LEU A 58 -8.78 -4.19 20.42
CA LEU A 58 -8.14 -2.93 20.01
C LEU A 58 -9.18 -1.93 19.46
N ALA A 59 -10.11 -2.41 18.63
CA ALA A 59 -11.17 -1.58 18.06
C ALA A 59 -12.11 -1.01 19.14
N TRP A 60 -12.50 -1.79 20.15
CA TRP A 60 -13.31 -1.27 21.26
C TRP A 60 -12.58 -0.25 22.11
N TRP A 61 -11.27 -0.42 22.33
CA TRP A 61 -10.46 0.58 23.03
C TRP A 61 -10.34 1.88 22.22
N ALA A 62 -10.23 1.80 20.90
CA ALA A 62 -10.26 2.96 20.03
C ALA A 62 -11.62 3.69 20.06
N LEU A 63 -12.74 2.95 20.10
CA LEU A 63 -14.07 3.53 20.28
C LEU A 63 -14.21 4.20 21.66
N ALA A 64 -13.71 3.57 22.73
CA ALA A 64 -13.69 4.16 24.06
C ALA A 64 -12.88 5.47 24.10
N ALA A 65 -11.69 5.50 23.49
CA ALA A 65 -10.87 6.70 23.36
C ALA A 65 -11.59 7.82 22.59
N THR A 66 -12.30 7.44 21.51
CA THR A 66 -13.10 8.39 20.71
C THR A 66 -14.22 9.02 21.54
N LEU A 67 -14.93 8.22 22.34
CA LEU A 67 -16.01 8.70 23.22
C LEU A 67 -15.55 9.73 24.25
N VAL A 68 -14.29 9.66 24.70
CA VAL A 68 -13.73 10.59 25.70
C VAL A 68 -12.97 11.77 25.07
N GLY A 69 -13.08 11.95 23.75
CA GLY A 69 -12.65 13.15 23.04
C GLY A 69 -11.35 13.01 22.26
N VAL A 70 -10.77 11.81 22.12
CA VAL A 70 -9.64 11.61 21.20
C VAL A 70 -10.16 11.71 19.76
N PRO A 71 -9.49 12.46 18.85
CA PRO A 71 -9.98 12.62 17.48
C PRO A 71 -10.15 11.29 16.77
N VAL A 72 -11.25 11.14 16.01
CA VAL A 72 -11.58 9.93 15.25
C VAL A 72 -10.43 9.51 14.33
N ALA A 73 -9.79 10.47 13.66
CA ALA A 73 -8.66 10.20 12.78
C ALA A 73 -7.49 9.53 13.52
N VAL A 74 -7.23 9.93 14.77
CA VAL A 74 -6.14 9.38 15.59
C VAL A 74 -6.47 7.96 16.05
N THR A 75 -7.67 7.73 16.59
CA THR A 75 -8.08 6.42 17.11
C THR A 75 -8.22 5.39 15.97
N PHE A 76 -8.78 5.82 14.84
CA PHE A 76 -8.85 5.00 13.63
C PHE A 76 -7.46 4.67 13.08
N ALA A 77 -6.58 5.68 12.94
CA ALA A 77 -5.22 5.47 12.47
C ALA A 77 -4.42 4.56 13.40
N ALA A 78 -4.48 4.77 14.72
CA ALA A 78 -3.81 3.92 15.69
C ALA A 78 -4.24 2.46 15.56
N THR A 79 -5.55 2.20 15.39
CA THR A 79 -6.09 0.85 15.19
C THR A 79 -5.55 0.23 13.91
N CYS A 80 -5.64 0.95 12.78
CA CYS A 80 -5.22 0.45 11.48
C CYS A 80 -3.70 0.24 11.41
N LEU A 81 -2.90 1.19 11.87
CA LEU A 81 -1.44 1.09 11.85
C LEU A 81 -0.94 -0.04 12.77
N SER A 82 -1.56 -0.23 13.93
CA SER A 82 -1.26 -1.37 14.81
C SER A 82 -1.62 -2.70 14.15
N ALA A 83 -2.80 -2.78 13.51
CA ALA A 83 -3.22 -3.96 12.76
C ALA A 83 -2.23 -4.28 11.63
N ALA A 84 -1.83 -3.27 10.85
CA ALA A 84 -0.84 -3.42 9.79
C ALA A 84 0.50 -3.94 10.32
N ALA A 85 1.02 -3.34 11.40
CA ALA A 85 2.29 -3.74 12.01
C ALA A 85 2.25 -5.18 12.52
N ILE A 86 1.17 -5.57 13.20
CA ILE A 86 1.00 -6.94 13.72
C ILE A 86 0.88 -7.95 12.57
N ILE A 87 0.07 -7.67 11.54
CA ILE A 87 -0.06 -8.57 10.38
C ILE A 87 1.29 -8.70 9.68
N LEU A 88 2.02 -7.60 9.47
CA LEU A 88 3.33 -7.65 8.82
C LEU A 88 4.33 -8.51 9.63
N ALA A 89 4.35 -8.37 10.96
CA ALA A 89 5.26 -9.12 11.82
C ALA A 89 4.88 -10.61 11.92
N VAL A 90 3.59 -10.91 11.99
CA VAL A 90 3.08 -12.24 12.33
C VAL A 90 2.72 -13.04 11.07
N LEU A 91 2.29 -12.38 10.00
CA LEU A 91 1.80 -12.96 8.73
C LEU A 91 2.14 -12.04 7.53
N PRO A 92 3.43 -11.79 7.22
CA PRO A 92 3.85 -10.82 6.21
C PRO A 92 3.26 -11.10 4.81
N GLY A 93 2.93 -12.35 4.50
CA GLY A 93 2.30 -12.75 3.24
C GLY A 93 0.81 -12.39 3.11
N HIS A 94 0.14 -11.93 4.17
CA HIS A 94 -1.28 -11.58 4.11
C HIS A 94 -1.47 -10.14 3.62
N LEU A 95 -2.20 -9.96 2.52
CA LEU A 95 -2.40 -8.66 1.86
C LEU A 95 -3.29 -7.66 2.63
N ALA A 96 -3.59 -7.93 3.90
CA ALA A 96 -4.37 -7.01 4.72
C ALA A 96 -3.49 -5.90 5.32
N TRP A 97 -2.20 -6.17 5.58
CA TRP A 97 -1.31 -5.16 6.15
C TRP A 97 -1.16 -3.91 5.28
N PRO A 98 -1.04 -3.97 3.93
CA PRO A 98 -0.96 -2.77 3.11
C PRO A 98 -2.27 -1.99 3.13
N GLY A 99 -3.42 -2.68 3.16
CA GLY A 99 -4.74 -2.06 3.24
C GLY A 99 -4.95 -1.28 4.53
N PHE A 100 -4.61 -1.91 5.68
CA PHE A 100 -4.65 -1.23 6.98
C PHE A 100 -3.63 -0.08 7.07
N LEU A 101 -2.42 -0.26 6.54
CA LEU A 101 -1.42 0.82 6.48
C LEU A 101 -1.96 2.02 5.70
N ALA A 102 -2.50 1.79 4.50
CA ALA A 102 -3.08 2.83 3.66
C ALA A 102 -4.24 3.55 4.36
N ALA A 103 -5.18 2.80 4.95
CA ALA A 103 -6.31 3.37 5.68
C ALA A 103 -5.87 4.26 6.85
N GLY A 104 -4.87 3.82 7.62
CA GLY A 104 -4.36 4.59 8.75
C GLY A 104 -3.64 5.88 8.33
N LEU A 105 -2.81 5.81 7.29
CA LEU A 105 -2.13 7.00 6.75
C LEU A 105 -3.12 7.99 6.12
N LEU A 106 -4.12 7.50 5.38
CA LEU A 106 -5.16 8.36 4.80
C LEU A 106 -6.00 9.05 5.88
N ALA A 107 -6.31 8.38 6.98
CA ALA A 107 -7.01 8.99 8.10
C ALA A 107 -6.19 10.13 8.73
N LEU A 108 -4.89 9.91 8.99
CA LEU A 108 -3.99 10.98 9.46
C LEU A 108 -3.87 12.12 8.45
N GLY A 109 -3.77 11.80 7.15
CA GLY A 109 -3.71 12.79 6.08
C GLY A 109 -4.97 13.64 6.01
N SER A 110 -6.16 13.03 6.12
CA SER A 110 -7.44 13.74 6.11
C SER A 110 -7.62 14.69 7.30
N ALA A 111 -6.88 14.47 8.38
CA ALA A 111 -6.85 15.34 9.55
C ALA A 111 -5.66 16.31 9.57
N GLY A 112 -4.85 16.38 8.50
CA GLY A 112 -3.67 17.24 8.44
C GLY A 112 -2.57 16.85 9.43
N MET A 113 -2.56 15.60 9.90
CA MET A 113 -1.66 15.13 10.96
C MET A 113 -0.38 14.46 10.43
N LEU A 114 -0.27 14.27 9.10
CA LEU A 114 0.96 13.79 8.49
C LEU A 114 1.98 14.93 8.45
N PRO A 115 3.21 14.73 8.98
CA PRO A 115 4.17 15.82 9.04
C PRO A 115 4.68 16.18 7.64
N ALA A 116 4.81 17.48 7.36
CA ALA A 116 5.22 17.98 6.05
C ALA A 116 6.58 17.43 5.57
N TRP A 117 7.54 17.23 6.49
CA TRP A 117 8.85 16.65 6.15
C TRP A 117 8.74 15.21 5.62
N LEU A 118 7.78 14.42 6.12
CA LEU A 118 7.55 13.06 5.66
C LEU A 118 6.97 13.08 4.25
N LEU A 119 5.93 13.89 4.03
CA LEU A 119 5.31 14.06 2.71
C LEU A 119 6.33 14.59 1.70
N GLY A 120 7.14 15.58 2.08
CA GLY A 120 8.20 16.16 1.26
C GLY A 120 9.29 15.15 0.93
N SER A 121 9.64 14.25 1.87
CA SER A 121 10.59 13.16 1.60
C SER A 121 10.03 12.15 0.60
N VAL A 122 8.75 11.79 0.70
CA VAL A 122 8.07 10.92 -0.28
C VAL A 122 8.05 11.56 -1.66
N VAL A 123 7.74 12.85 -1.75
CA VAL A 123 7.80 13.63 -2.99
C VAL A 123 9.21 13.59 -3.59
N ALA A 124 10.24 13.90 -2.79
CA ALA A 124 11.62 13.93 -3.27
C ALA A 124 12.07 12.57 -3.84
N VAL A 125 11.74 11.47 -3.15
CA VAL A 125 12.08 10.11 -3.60
C VAL A 125 11.32 9.75 -4.88
N ALA A 126 10.04 10.11 -4.98
CA ALA A 126 9.24 9.89 -6.19
C ALA A 126 9.80 10.67 -7.40
N VAL A 127 10.23 11.92 -7.21
CA VAL A 127 10.89 12.73 -8.25
C VAL A 127 12.16 12.05 -8.74
N VAL A 128 13.05 11.62 -7.83
CA VAL A 128 14.29 10.93 -8.19
C VAL A 128 13.99 9.67 -9.00
N VAL A 129 13.04 8.85 -8.56
CA VAL A 129 12.68 7.61 -9.27
C VAL A 129 12.06 7.90 -10.64
N ALA A 130 11.21 8.92 -10.76
CA ALA A 130 10.63 9.33 -12.03
C ALA A 130 11.70 9.77 -13.03
N LEU A 131 12.68 10.58 -12.59
CA LEU A 131 13.77 11.07 -13.44
C LEU A 131 14.74 9.96 -13.84
N VAL A 132 15.07 9.05 -12.93
CA VAL A 132 15.86 7.85 -13.24
C VAL A 132 15.14 7.00 -14.28
N ALA A 133 13.84 6.75 -14.10
CA ALA A 133 13.03 5.99 -15.05
C ALA A 133 12.93 6.69 -16.42
N ALA A 134 12.76 8.02 -16.45
CA ALA A 134 12.79 8.80 -17.68
C ALA A 134 14.14 8.69 -18.41
N GLY A 135 15.25 8.75 -17.66
CA GLY A 135 16.60 8.54 -18.20
C GLY A 135 16.80 7.17 -18.84
N PHE A 136 16.26 6.10 -18.23
CA PHE A 136 16.26 4.77 -18.85
C PHE A 136 15.50 4.75 -20.18
N HIS A 137 14.35 5.40 -20.28
CA HIS A 137 13.58 5.47 -21.51
C HIS A 137 14.35 6.20 -22.63
N VAL A 138 14.98 7.33 -22.32
CA VAL A 138 15.84 8.05 -23.27
C VAL A 138 17.04 7.20 -23.68
N ALA A 139 17.70 6.53 -22.73
CA ALA A 139 18.84 5.67 -23.02
C ALA A 139 18.46 4.50 -23.94
N TRP A 140 17.27 3.91 -23.77
CA TRP A 140 16.77 2.86 -24.66
C TRP A 140 16.51 3.36 -26.08
N THR A 141 16.00 4.59 -26.24
CA THR A 141 15.83 5.18 -27.58
C THR A 141 17.16 5.50 -28.25
N LEU A 142 18.22 5.71 -27.47
CA LEU A 142 19.60 5.87 -27.95
C LEU A 142 20.35 4.53 -28.14
N GLY A 143 19.66 3.39 -28.01
CA GLY A 143 20.22 2.06 -28.30
C GLY A 143 20.83 1.31 -27.11
N SER A 144 20.70 1.82 -25.87
CA SER A 144 21.15 1.09 -24.68
C SER A 144 20.42 -0.25 -24.53
N ARG A 145 21.17 -1.33 -24.24
CA ARG A 145 20.61 -2.67 -23.99
C ARG A 145 20.38 -2.99 -22.51
N ARG A 146 20.74 -2.06 -21.60
CA ARG A 146 20.66 -2.28 -20.14
C ARG A 146 19.20 -2.52 -19.72
N GLY A 147 18.92 -3.64 -19.06
CA GLY A 147 17.59 -3.97 -18.53
C GLY A 147 16.52 -4.32 -19.57
N VAL A 148 16.74 -4.03 -20.85
CA VAL A 148 15.76 -4.18 -21.95
C VAL A 148 15.16 -5.59 -22.04
N ALA A 149 15.89 -6.62 -21.62
CA ALA A 149 15.39 -7.99 -21.59
C ALA A 149 14.06 -8.13 -20.83
N ASN A 150 13.88 -7.41 -19.71
CA ASN A 150 12.81 -7.65 -18.74
C ASN A 150 11.88 -6.43 -18.51
N VAL A 151 11.78 -5.52 -19.49
CA VAL A 151 10.96 -4.29 -19.38
C VAL A 151 9.59 -4.41 -20.06
N VAL A 152 9.39 -5.47 -20.85
CA VAL A 152 8.13 -5.76 -21.53
C VAL A 152 7.63 -7.13 -21.08
N PRO A 153 6.31 -7.33 -20.89
CA PRO A 153 5.73 -8.64 -20.63
C PRO A 153 6.21 -9.72 -21.61
N GLN A 154 6.41 -10.92 -21.09
CA GLN A 154 6.93 -12.08 -21.80
C GLN A 154 5.95 -13.25 -21.64
N ARG A 155 5.84 -14.12 -22.66
CA ARG A 155 5.05 -15.35 -22.55
C ARG A 155 5.81 -16.46 -21.82
N SER A 156 5.07 -17.31 -21.11
CA SER A 156 5.61 -18.43 -20.31
C SER A 156 6.25 -19.55 -21.16
N ASP A 157 5.84 -19.68 -22.43
CA ASP A 157 6.17 -20.77 -23.34
C ASP A 157 7.47 -20.57 -24.16
N GLY A 158 8.24 -19.52 -23.87
CA GLY A 158 9.50 -19.27 -24.58
C GLY A 158 10.19 -17.94 -24.26
N GLY A 159 9.64 -17.14 -23.34
CA GLY A 159 10.20 -15.84 -22.99
C GLY A 159 10.07 -14.76 -24.08
N GLU A 160 9.36 -15.05 -25.17
CA GLU A 160 9.08 -14.07 -26.22
C GLU A 160 8.29 -12.89 -25.66
N ARG A 161 8.70 -11.68 -26.03
CA ARG A 161 8.01 -10.45 -25.61
C ARG A 161 6.64 -10.38 -26.27
N THR A 162 5.65 -9.89 -25.52
CA THR A 162 4.30 -9.71 -26.07
C THR A 162 4.23 -8.61 -27.12
N PHE A 163 5.16 -7.66 -27.09
CA PHE A 163 5.37 -6.64 -28.12
C PHE A 163 6.79 -6.05 -28.04
N VAL A 164 7.17 -5.21 -28.99
CA VAL A 164 8.40 -4.40 -28.94
C VAL A 164 8.01 -2.93 -29.10
N PRO A 165 8.26 -2.07 -28.08
CA PRO A 165 7.95 -0.65 -28.18
C PRO A 165 8.80 0.01 -29.27
N GLY A 166 8.18 0.85 -30.10
CA GLY A 166 8.90 1.76 -30.99
C GLY A 166 9.48 2.97 -30.23
N PRO A 167 10.35 3.79 -30.84
CA PRO A 167 10.97 4.93 -30.17
C PRO A 167 9.98 6.00 -29.69
N VAL A 168 8.93 6.29 -30.48
CA VAL A 168 7.94 7.33 -30.18
C VAL A 168 7.22 7.10 -28.84
N PRO A 169 6.56 5.94 -28.58
CA PRO A 169 5.93 5.70 -27.29
C PRO A 169 6.95 5.66 -26.13
N THR A 170 8.18 5.21 -26.37
CA THR A 170 9.24 5.21 -25.33
C THR A 170 9.65 6.63 -24.93
N VAL A 171 9.84 7.54 -25.89
CA VAL A 171 10.08 8.98 -25.60
C VAL A 171 8.87 9.60 -24.93
N GLY A 172 7.65 9.24 -25.36
CA GLY A 172 6.41 9.71 -24.73
C GLY A 172 6.35 9.41 -23.23
N VAL A 173 6.75 8.20 -22.82
CA VAL A 173 6.83 7.85 -21.39
C VAL A 173 7.90 8.68 -20.65
N ALA A 174 9.07 8.92 -21.26
CA ALA A 174 10.10 9.78 -20.66
C ALA A 174 9.59 11.21 -20.41
N VAL A 175 8.85 11.77 -21.37
CA VAL A 175 8.21 13.08 -21.25
C VAL A 175 7.15 13.08 -20.14
N LEU A 176 6.26 12.08 -20.12
CA LEU A 176 5.22 11.98 -19.09
C LEU A 176 5.81 11.87 -17.68
N LEU A 177 6.88 11.09 -17.49
CA LEU A 177 7.58 10.97 -16.21
C LEU A 177 8.26 12.28 -15.80
N THR A 178 8.79 13.03 -16.76
CA THR A 178 9.40 14.35 -16.51
C THR A 178 8.33 15.38 -16.12
N VAL A 179 7.21 15.42 -16.86
CA VAL A 179 6.06 16.27 -16.54
C VAL A 179 5.50 15.92 -15.16
N TYR A 180 5.34 14.63 -14.86
CA TYR A 180 4.98 14.16 -13.53
C TYR A 180 5.92 14.73 -12.45
N ALA A 181 7.24 14.61 -12.61
CA ALA A 181 8.20 15.11 -11.62
C ALA A 181 8.05 16.62 -11.38
N ILE A 182 7.84 17.40 -12.45
CA ILE A 182 7.59 18.84 -12.37
C ILE A 182 6.29 19.12 -11.61
N LEU A 183 5.19 18.45 -11.97
CA LEU A 183 3.89 18.68 -11.35
C LEU A 183 3.91 18.38 -9.84
N VAL A 184 4.56 17.29 -9.44
CA VAL A 184 4.65 16.88 -8.03
C VAL A 184 5.47 17.90 -7.23
N LEU A 185 6.55 18.43 -7.79
CA LEU A 185 7.34 19.51 -7.17
C LEU A 185 6.55 20.82 -7.05
N LEU A 186 5.86 21.23 -8.12
CA LEU A 186 5.04 22.45 -8.12
C LEU A 186 3.94 22.36 -7.06
N SER A 187 3.21 21.25 -7.01
CA SER A 187 2.17 21.00 -6.01
C SER A 187 2.72 20.88 -4.60
N ALA A 188 3.94 20.36 -4.40
CA ALA A 188 4.54 20.31 -3.06
C ALA A 188 5.06 21.67 -2.57
N SER A 189 5.29 22.62 -3.49
CA SER A 189 5.81 23.97 -3.18
C SER A 189 4.73 25.02 -2.89
N GLY A 190 3.46 24.65 -3.05
CA GLY A 190 2.30 25.52 -2.83
C GLY A 190 1.09 25.03 -3.62
N GLU A 191 0.03 25.82 -3.60
CA GLU A 191 -1.24 25.48 -4.25
C GLU A 191 -1.06 25.34 -5.79
N PRO A 192 -1.23 24.13 -6.36
CA PRO A 192 -1.10 23.93 -7.79
C PRO A 192 -2.27 24.63 -8.51
N ALA A 193 -1.99 25.18 -9.69
CA ALA A 193 -3.06 25.64 -10.57
C ALA A 193 -4.09 24.50 -10.80
N GLY A 194 -5.39 24.83 -10.90
CA GLY A 194 -6.45 23.81 -10.91
C GLY A 194 -6.27 22.71 -11.97
N TRP A 195 -5.74 23.04 -13.15
CA TRP A 195 -5.40 22.06 -14.19
C TRP A 195 -4.28 21.09 -13.75
N ALA A 196 -3.27 21.58 -13.04
CA ALA A 196 -2.14 20.78 -12.55
C ALA A 196 -2.60 19.78 -11.48
N ARG A 197 -3.52 20.19 -10.60
CA ARG A 197 -4.19 19.30 -9.63
C ARG A 197 -4.89 18.13 -10.32
N TRP A 198 -5.68 18.41 -11.36
CA TRP A 198 -6.37 17.35 -12.10
C TRP A 198 -5.43 16.42 -12.86
N LEU A 199 -4.33 16.93 -13.42
CA LEU A 199 -3.29 16.09 -14.03
C LEU A 199 -2.60 15.19 -13.00
N LEU A 200 -2.33 15.68 -11.78
CA LEU A 200 -1.79 14.86 -10.70
C LEU A 200 -2.76 13.80 -10.21
N ILE A 201 -4.05 14.13 -10.10
CA ILE A 201 -5.11 13.15 -9.78
C ILE A 201 -5.17 12.08 -10.88
N ALA A 202 -5.12 12.47 -12.16
CA ALA A 202 -5.08 11.52 -13.26
C ALA A 202 -3.84 10.62 -13.19
N ALA A 203 -2.66 11.18 -12.91
CA ALA A 203 -1.43 10.41 -12.71
C ALA A 203 -1.55 9.43 -11.54
N LEU A 204 -2.09 9.86 -10.39
CA LEU A 204 -2.35 9.02 -9.23
C LEU A 204 -3.25 7.83 -9.60
N VAL A 205 -4.35 8.08 -10.33
CA VAL A 205 -5.27 7.02 -10.78
C VAL A 205 -4.57 6.05 -11.71
N VAL A 206 -3.90 6.54 -12.76
CA VAL A 206 -3.21 5.70 -13.75
C VAL A 206 -2.10 4.85 -13.11
N LEU A 207 -1.30 5.44 -12.21
CA LEU A 207 -0.23 4.72 -11.50
C LEU A 207 -0.80 3.69 -10.52
N SER A 208 -1.90 4.00 -9.84
CA SER A 208 -2.60 3.04 -8.96
C SER A 208 -3.17 1.87 -9.76
N LEU A 209 -3.81 2.13 -10.90
CA LEU A 209 -4.25 1.09 -11.83
C LEU A 209 -3.08 0.25 -12.34
N ARG A 210 -1.91 0.87 -12.58
CA ARG A 210 -0.70 0.14 -12.96
C ARG A 210 -0.18 -0.77 -11.85
N VAL A 211 -0.26 -0.35 -10.58
CA VAL A 211 0.09 -1.19 -9.42
C VAL A 211 -0.85 -2.39 -9.32
N ILE A 212 -2.16 -2.18 -9.48
CA ILE A 212 -3.15 -3.26 -9.52
C ILE A 212 -2.80 -4.21 -10.66
N GLY A 213 -2.55 -3.67 -11.85
CA GLY A 213 -2.18 -4.42 -13.05
C GLY A 213 -3.36 -4.82 -13.91
N ASP A 214 -3.10 -5.68 -14.89
CA ASP A 214 -4.07 -6.15 -15.90
C ASP A 214 -4.68 -7.51 -15.57
N GLY A 215 -4.40 -8.05 -14.38
CA GLY A 215 -4.83 -9.39 -13.98
C GLY A 215 -4.10 -10.52 -14.72
N ARG A 216 -3.13 -10.24 -15.60
CA ARG A 216 -2.47 -11.28 -16.40
C ARG A 216 -0.95 -11.21 -16.31
N TRP A 217 -0.36 -10.12 -16.75
CA TRP A 217 1.09 -10.02 -16.97
C TRP A 217 1.80 -9.15 -15.95
N MET A 218 1.16 -8.08 -15.45
CA MET A 218 1.84 -7.04 -14.67
C MET A 218 1.05 -6.65 -13.42
N GLY A 219 1.73 -6.02 -12.48
CA GLY A 219 1.12 -5.52 -11.24
C GLY A 219 0.95 -6.62 -10.18
N VAL A 220 0.26 -6.29 -9.10
CA VAL A 220 0.00 -7.18 -7.97
C VAL A 220 -0.95 -8.32 -8.38
N THR A 221 -1.87 -8.08 -9.31
CA THR A 221 -2.88 -9.05 -9.77
C THR A 221 -2.38 -9.99 -10.87
N LYS A 222 -1.11 -9.90 -11.30
CA LYS A 222 -0.58 -10.76 -12.37
C LYS A 222 -0.73 -12.24 -12.04
N ARG A 223 -0.99 -13.05 -13.09
CA ARG A 223 -1.06 -14.52 -12.99
C ARG A 223 0.21 -15.18 -13.51
N VAL A 224 0.81 -14.62 -14.57
CA VAL A 224 2.09 -15.08 -15.10
C VAL A 224 3.22 -14.60 -14.19
N ARG A 225 4.01 -15.54 -13.64
CA ARG A 225 5.07 -15.25 -12.66
C ARG A 225 6.43 -15.90 -12.97
N ASP A 226 6.48 -16.76 -13.98
CA ASP A 226 7.64 -17.58 -14.33
C ASP A 226 8.64 -16.87 -15.28
N THR A 227 8.35 -15.65 -15.71
CA THR A 227 9.15 -14.92 -16.70
C THR A 227 10.14 -13.91 -16.08
N GLY A 228 11.14 -13.49 -16.87
CA GLY A 228 12.11 -12.49 -16.43
C GLY A 228 11.46 -11.13 -16.17
N PHE A 229 10.47 -10.76 -16.98
CA PHE A 229 9.64 -9.58 -16.75
C PHE A 229 8.87 -9.67 -15.43
N ALA A 230 8.18 -10.78 -15.16
CA ALA A 230 7.35 -10.89 -13.96
C ALA A 230 8.18 -10.73 -12.67
N ARG A 231 9.38 -11.33 -12.63
CA ARG A 231 10.33 -11.16 -11.52
C ARG A 231 10.84 -9.72 -11.39
N ALA A 232 11.12 -9.05 -12.52
CA ALA A 232 11.52 -7.65 -12.51
C ALA A 232 10.37 -6.72 -12.11
N ASP A 233 9.13 -7.05 -12.48
CA ASP A 233 7.93 -6.31 -12.11
C ASP A 233 7.65 -6.38 -10.61
N ASP A 234 7.82 -7.55 -9.98
CA ASP A 234 7.74 -7.71 -8.53
C ASP A 234 8.83 -6.94 -7.79
N ARG A 235 10.07 -6.95 -8.33
CA ARG A 235 11.23 -6.36 -7.65
C ARG A 235 11.36 -4.85 -7.85
N TRP A 236 10.98 -4.33 -9.02
CA TRP A 236 11.31 -2.98 -9.45
C TRP A 236 10.12 -2.21 -9.99
N TRP A 237 9.38 -2.75 -10.96
CA TRP A 237 8.42 -1.94 -11.73
C TRP A 237 7.14 -1.62 -10.95
N THR A 238 6.54 -2.61 -10.29
CA THR A 238 5.37 -2.40 -9.43
C THR A 238 5.71 -1.58 -8.19
N PRO A 239 6.83 -1.83 -7.47
CA PRO A 239 7.29 -0.95 -6.39
C PRO A 239 7.53 0.50 -6.84
N ALA A 240 8.16 0.71 -8.00
CA ALA A 240 8.36 2.05 -8.54
C ALA A 240 7.03 2.73 -8.87
N ALA A 241 6.10 2.04 -9.54
CA ALA A 241 4.76 2.60 -9.83
C ALA A 241 4.00 2.96 -8.54
N ALA A 242 4.08 2.14 -7.50
CA ALA A 242 3.48 2.43 -6.19
C ALA A 242 4.11 3.65 -5.54
N LEU A 243 5.44 3.77 -5.56
CA LEU A 243 6.16 4.93 -5.05
C LEU A 243 5.73 6.21 -5.79
N LEU A 244 5.63 6.18 -7.12
CA LEU A 244 5.15 7.32 -7.90
C LEU A 244 3.67 7.66 -7.58
N ALA A 245 2.80 6.67 -7.40
CA ALA A 245 1.43 6.91 -6.95
C ALA A 245 1.42 7.61 -5.58
N THR A 246 2.20 7.12 -4.62
CA THR A 246 2.32 7.75 -3.29
C THR A 246 2.94 9.14 -3.34
N GLY A 247 3.87 9.41 -4.26
CA GLY A 247 4.43 10.73 -4.51
C GLY A 247 3.37 11.74 -4.97
N ALA A 248 2.50 11.33 -5.89
CA ALA A 248 1.38 12.19 -6.33
C ALA A 248 0.41 12.48 -5.19
N ALA A 249 0.05 11.46 -4.40
CA ALA A 249 -0.82 11.64 -3.24
C ALA A 249 -0.19 12.56 -2.18
N ALA A 250 1.12 12.42 -1.92
CA ALA A 250 1.85 13.27 -0.97
C ALA A 250 1.93 14.73 -1.43
N ALA A 251 2.17 14.98 -2.72
CA ALA A 251 2.17 16.35 -3.26
C ALA A 251 0.78 17.00 -3.20
N LEU A 252 -0.28 16.25 -3.50
CA LEU A 252 -1.67 16.72 -3.37
C LEU A 252 -2.11 16.98 -1.91
N ALA A 253 -1.40 16.41 -0.94
CA ALA A 253 -1.64 16.64 0.48
C ALA A 253 -0.82 17.81 1.04
N LEU A 254 0.26 18.22 0.35
CA LEU A 254 1.10 19.36 0.71
C LEU A 254 0.63 20.67 0.07
N GLY A 255 0.11 20.58 -1.16
CA GLY A 255 -0.42 21.69 -1.94
C GLY A 255 -1.90 21.84 -1.74
#